data_AF-A0A1S3YCE2-F1
#
_entry.id   AF-A0A1S3YCE2-F1
#
_cell.length_a   1.000
_cell.length_b   1.000
_cell.length_c   1.000
_cell.angle_alpha   90.00
_cell.angle_beta   90.00
_cell.angle_gamma   90.00
#
_symmetry.space_group_name_H-M   'P 1'
#
loop_
_entity.id
_entity.type
_entity.pdbx_description
1 polymer ?
#
loop_
_entity_poly.entity_id
_entity_poly.type
_entity_poly.pdbx_seq_one_letter_code
_entity_poly.pdbx_strand_id
1 'polypeptide(L)'
;MWMPVSQMWTNLLNPDNIKGLSALSMLLAMIGNGLMIPRALFTRDLMWFTGSTWACVFYGWGNLVCLYLCKVISREFFLASTVGFVAWLVFSFWRDTQVYGYSSPLKSLKELISGS
;
A
#
# COMPACT_ATOMS: atom_id res chain seq x y z
N MET A 1 13.76 1.76 0.02
CA MET A 1 13.74 0.56 -0.85
C MET A 1 13.36 0.97 -2.26
N TRP A 2 14.32 1.15 -3.17
CA TRP A 2 14.09 1.73 -4.51
C TRP A 2 13.72 0.72 -5.59
N MET A 3 14.00 -0.58 -5.37
CA MET A 3 13.73 -1.66 -6.32
C MET A 3 12.30 -1.64 -6.90
N PRO A 4 11.22 -1.42 -6.12
CA PRO A 4 9.86 -1.35 -6.66
C PRO A 4 9.65 -0.17 -7.62
N VAL A 5 10.31 0.96 -7.37
CA VAL A 5 10.21 2.17 -8.20
C VAL A 5 10.91 1.92 -9.53
N SER A 6 12.12 1.35 -9.51
CA SER A 6 12.83 0.99 -10.74
C SER A 6 12.10 -0.08 -11.55
N GLN A 7 11.47 -1.04 -10.87
CA GLN A 7 10.66 -2.07 -11.53
C GLN A 7 9.41 -1.44 -12.18
N MET A 8 8.67 -0.61 -11.47
CA MET A 8 7.50 0.10 -12.00
C MET A 8 7.88 1.01 -13.19
N TRP A 9 9.00 1.72 -13.09
CA TRP A 9 9.51 2.58 -14.17
C TRP A 9 9.89 1.79 -15.42
N THR A 10 10.60 0.67 -15.23
CA THR A 10 10.98 -0.23 -16.34
C THR A 10 9.76 -0.85 -17.00
N ASN A 11 8.76 -1.21 -16.20
CA ASN A 11 7.49 -1.75 -16.67
C ASN A 11 6.73 -0.73 -17.53
N LEU A 12 6.70 0.55 -17.13
CA LEU A 12 6.09 1.62 -17.93
C LEU A 12 6.80 1.85 -19.26
N LEU A 13 8.13 1.72 -19.30
CA LEU A 13 8.93 1.89 -20.52
C LEU A 13 8.84 0.68 -21.46
N ASN A 14 8.75 -0.54 -20.92
CA ASN A 14 8.74 -1.79 -21.68
C ASN A 14 7.51 -2.64 -21.35
N PRO A 15 6.36 -2.37 -21.99
CA PRO A 15 5.09 -3.02 -21.65
C PRO A 15 5.03 -4.53 -21.95
N ASP A 16 5.96 -5.07 -22.74
CA ASP A 16 6.03 -6.51 -22.98
C ASP A 16 6.53 -7.30 -21.75
N ASN A 17 7.35 -6.69 -20.89
CA ASN A 17 7.78 -7.30 -19.63
C ASN A 17 6.65 -7.42 -18.60
N ILE A 18 5.62 -6.55 -18.71
CA ILE A 18 4.46 -6.53 -17.80
C ILE A 18 3.58 -7.77 -17.97
N LYS A 19 3.52 -8.39 -19.16
CA LYS A 19 2.71 -9.59 -19.41
C LYS A 19 3.14 -10.78 -18.55
N GLY A 20 4.41 -10.82 -18.13
CA GLY A 20 4.94 -11.83 -17.20
C GLY A 20 4.69 -11.53 -15.73
N LEU A 21 4.20 -10.32 -15.39
CA LEU A 21 3.89 -9.96 -14.00
C LEU A 21 2.52 -10.49 -13.59
N SER A 22 2.51 -11.33 -12.55
CA SER A 22 1.27 -11.83 -11.96
C SER A 22 0.57 -10.76 -11.13
N ALA A 23 -0.64 -10.37 -11.55
CA ALA A 23 -1.55 -9.51 -10.80
C ALA A 23 -1.82 -10.02 -9.38
N LEU A 24 -1.91 -11.35 -9.23
CA LEU A 24 -2.18 -12.01 -7.97
C LEU A 24 -0.98 -11.90 -7.02
N SER A 25 0.24 -11.99 -7.53
CA SER A 25 1.46 -11.77 -6.73
C SER A 25 1.55 -10.33 -6.23
N MET A 26 1.17 -9.34 -7.05
CA MET A 26 1.15 -7.92 -6.63
C MET A 26 0.09 -7.67 -5.56
N LEU A 27 -1.09 -8.28 -5.70
CA LEU A 27 -2.16 -8.19 -4.70
C LEU A 27 -1.76 -8.86 -3.38
N LEU A 28 -1.14 -10.04 -3.43
CA LEU A 28 -0.68 -10.74 -2.23
C LEU A 28 0.42 -9.93 -1.52
N ALA A 29 1.32 -9.31 -2.28
CA ALA A 29 2.33 -8.43 -1.73
C ALA A 29 1.73 -7.17 -1.08
N MET A 30 0.70 -6.58 -1.70
CA MET A 30 -0.04 -5.45 -1.13
C MET A 30 -0.72 -5.84 0.19
N ILE A 31 -1.39 -7.00 0.24
CA ILE A 31 -2.05 -7.50 1.45
C ILE A 31 -1.01 -7.77 2.54
N GLY A 32 0.07 -8.48 2.23
CA GLY A 32 1.11 -8.82 3.21
C GLY A 32 1.74 -7.58 3.86
N ASN A 33 2.05 -6.55 3.06
CA ASN A 33 2.57 -5.29 3.59
C ASN A 33 1.48 -4.47 4.32
N GLY A 34 0.24 -4.52 3.84
CA GLY A 34 -0.90 -3.84 4.44
C GLY A 34 -1.22 -4.37 5.84
N LEU A 35 -1.13 -5.68 6.05
CA LEU A 35 -1.32 -6.31 7.37
C LEU A 35 -0.30 -5.85 8.42
N MET A 36 0.85 -5.34 8.00
CA MET A 36 1.88 -4.80 8.90
C MET A 36 1.62 -3.35 9.32
N ILE A 37 0.78 -2.61 8.59
CA ILE A 37 0.47 -1.20 8.88
C ILE A 37 -0.19 -1.01 10.26
N PRO A 38 -1.23 -1.77 10.66
CA PRO A 38 -1.82 -1.65 12.00
C PRO A 38 -0.81 -1.87 13.14
N ARG A 39 0.06 -2.87 12.98
CA ARG A 39 1.10 -3.18 13.97
C ARG A 39 2.07 -2.01 14.11
N ALA A 40 2.53 -1.46 12.99
CA ALA A 40 3.46 -0.33 12.98
C ALA A 40 2.84 0.95 13.58
N LEU A 41 1.56 1.20 13.31
CA LEU A 41 0.79 2.29 13.92
C LEU A 41 0.70 2.14 15.43
N PHE A 42 0.35 0.93 15.90
CA PHE A 42 0.22 0.67 17.33
C PHE A 42 1.55 0.76 18.09
N THR A 43 2.65 0.29 17.52
CA THR A 43 3.97 0.41 18.18
C THR A 43 4.63 1.77 17.97
N ARG A 44 4.00 2.68 17.22
CA ARG A 44 4.56 3.96 16.77
C ARG A 44 5.92 3.82 16.09
N ASP A 45 6.08 2.76 15.31
CA ASP A 45 7.30 2.48 14.55
C ASP A 45 7.21 3.12 13.16
N LEU A 46 7.73 4.35 13.04
CA LEU A 46 7.74 5.09 11.79
C LEU A 46 8.55 4.39 10.69
N MET A 47 9.64 3.71 11.06
CA MET A 47 10.47 2.98 10.08
C MET A 47 9.67 1.85 9.45
N TRP A 48 8.96 1.06 10.26
CA TRP A 48 8.09 0.00 9.76
C TRP A 48 6.89 0.56 8.99
N PHE A 49 6.24 1.60 9.52
CA PHE A 49 5.08 2.20 8.86
C PHE A 49 5.41 2.74 7.47
N THR A 50 6.51 3.49 7.35
CA THR A 50 6.98 4.02 6.07
C THR A 50 7.38 2.91 5.11
N GLY A 51 8.10 1.87 5.59
CA GLY A 51 8.45 0.69 4.79
C GLY A 51 7.23 -0.06 4.25
N SER A 52 6.28 -0.40 5.11
CA SER A 52 5.00 -1.05 4.75
C SER A 52 4.21 -0.22 3.75
N THR A 53 4.06 1.08 4.02
CA THR A 53 3.28 1.97 3.16
C THR A 53 3.95 2.12 1.80
N TRP A 54 5.28 2.26 1.78
CA TRP A 54 6.07 2.33 0.55
C TRP A 54 5.91 1.07 -0.30
N ALA A 55 5.97 -0.11 0.32
CA ALA A 55 5.76 -1.38 -0.37
C ALA A 55 4.33 -1.53 -0.88
N CYS A 56 3.30 -1.16 -0.09
CA CYS A 56 1.91 -1.20 -0.56
C CYS A 56 1.69 -0.29 -1.77
N VAL A 57 2.22 0.93 -1.75
CA VAL A 57 2.01 1.93 -2.79
C VAL A 57 2.79 1.60 -4.06
N PHE A 58 4.10 1.36 -3.97
CA PHE A 58 4.94 1.18 -5.16
C PHE A 58 5.00 -0.26 -5.65
N TYR A 59 5.15 -1.23 -4.75
CA TYR A 59 5.29 -2.63 -5.14
C TYR A 59 3.93 -3.30 -5.42
N GLY A 60 2.91 -2.99 -4.61
CA GLY A 60 1.55 -3.51 -4.79
C GLY A 60 0.72 -2.69 -5.78
N TRP A 61 0.21 -1.55 -5.32
CA TRP A 61 -0.75 -0.73 -6.06
C TRP A 61 -0.17 -0.13 -7.35
N GLY A 62 1.06 0.37 -7.33
CA GLY A 62 1.73 0.95 -8.50
C GLY A 62 1.90 -0.04 -9.65
N ASN A 63 2.29 -1.28 -9.36
CA ASN A 63 2.35 -2.34 -10.38
C ASN A 63 0.95 -2.75 -10.87
N LEU A 64 -0.08 -2.74 -10.00
CA LEU A 64 -1.46 -2.95 -10.43
C LEU A 64 -1.95 -1.84 -11.38
N VAL A 65 -1.55 -0.58 -11.15
CA VAL A 65 -1.80 0.54 -12.07
C VAL A 65 -1.13 0.28 -13.42
N CYS A 66 0.14 -0.12 -13.45
CA CYS A 66 0.84 -0.46 -14.70
C CYS A 66 0.14 -1.59 -15.47
N LEU A 67 -0.26 -2.66 -14.78
CA LEU A 67 -0.99 -3.78 -15.36
C LEU A 67 -2.37 -3.35 -15.92
N TYR A 68 -3.05 -2.42 -15.24
CA TYR A 68 -4.30 -1.84 -15.73
C TYR A 68 -4.09 -0.97 -16.98
N LEU A 69 -3.08 -0.10 -16.99
CA LEU A 69 -2.73 0.74 -18.14
C LEU A 69 -2.35 -0.11 -19.37
N CYS A 70 -1.66 -1.24 -19.16
CA CYS A 70 -1.31 -2.19 -20.21
C CYS A 70 -2.45 -3.15 -20.60
N LYS A 71 -3.68 -2.94 -20.09
CA LYS A 71 -4.88 -3.76 -20.36
C LYS A 71 -4.71 -5.26 -20.04
N VAL A 72 -3.83 -5.60 -19.11
CA VAL A 72 -3.61 -6.99 -18.66
C VAL A 72 -4.66 -7.42 -17.64
N ILE A 73 -5.19 -6.46 -16.86
CA ILE A 73 -6.17 -6.70 -15.78
C ILE A 73 -7.50 -6.01 -16.11
N SER A 74 -8.62 -6.60 -15.67
CA SER A 74 -9.94 -5.99 -15.77
C SER A 74 -10.09 -4.74 -14.88
N ARG A 75 -10.92 -3.80 -15.32
CA ARG A 75 -11.25 -2.59 -14.54
C ARG A 75 -11.83 -2.93 -13.17
N GLU A 76 -12.65 -3.97 -13.09
CA GLU A 76 -13.29 -4.43 -11.86
C GLU A 76 -12.28 -4.89 -10.82
N PHE A 77 -11.28 -5.68 -11.23
CA PHE A 77 -10.23 -6.16 -10.33
C PHE A 77 -9.36 -5.01 -9.81
N PHE A 78 -8.99 -4.07 -10.68
CA PHE A 78 -8.23 -2.89 -10.29
C PHE A 78 -9.01 -1.99 -9.31
N LEU A 79 -10.31 -1.78 -9.55
CA LEU A 79 -11.16 -0.99 -8.66
C LEU A 79 -11.36 -1.71 -7.32
N ALA A 80 -11.68 -3.01 -7.32
CA ALA A 80 -11.86 -3.79 -6.11
C ALA A 80 -10.60 -3.79 -5.23
N SER A 81 -9.42 -3.99 -5.83
CA SER A 81 -8.15 -3.93 -5.11
C SER A 81 -7.83 -2.55 -4.56
N THR A 82 -8.09 -1.48 -5.33
CA THR A 82 -7.87 -0.09 -4.89
C THR A 82 -8.82 0.29 -3.73
N VAL A 83 -10.11 -0.03 -3.85
CA VAL A 83 -11.10 0.23 -2.80
C VAL A 83 -10.77 -0.57 -1.54
N GLY A 84 -10.41 -1.85 -1.69
CA GLY A 84 -9.99 -2.69 -0.56
C GLY A 84 -8.75 -2.14 0.15
N PHE A 85 -7.76 -1.65 -0.61
CA PHE A 85 -6.57 -1.03 -0.04
C PHE A 85 -6.88 0.25 0.74
N VAL A 86 -7.67 1.16 0.16
CA VAL A 86 -8.07 2.41 0.83
C VAL A 86 -8.91 2.12 2.06
N ALA A 87 -9.88 1.21 1.96
CA ALA A 87 -10.71 0.80 3.09
C ALA A 87 -9.87 0.21 4.23
N TRP A 88 -8.85 -0.60 3.90
CA TRP A 88 -7.94 -1.17 4.89
C TRP A 88 -7.12 -0.10 5.62
N LEU A 89 -6.59 0.89 4.90
CA LEU A 89 -5.87 2.02 5.51
C LEU A 89 -6.79 2.80 6.45
N VAL A 90 -7.97 3.19 5.98
CA VAL A 90 -8.96 3.93 6.79
C VAL A 90 -9.34 3.15 8.04
N PHE A 91 -9.60 1.84 7.90
CA PHE A 91 -9.91 0.97 9.03
C PHE A 91 -8.74 0.89 10.03
N SER A 92 -7.50 0.77 9.54
CA SER A 92 -6.30 0.71 10.39
C SER A 92 -6.14 1.99 11.22
N PHE A 93 -6.29 3.16 10.59
CA PHE A 93 -6.22 4.45 11.27
C PHE A 93 -7.38 4.67 12.24
N TRP A 94 -8.60 4.25 11.89
CA TRP A 94 -9.75 4.31 12.79
C TRP A 94 -9.48 3.48 14.05
N ARG A 95 -9.07 2.21 13.87
CA ARG A 95 -8.80 1.30 14.98
C ARG A 95 -7.73 1.87 15.92
N ASP A 96 -6.67 2.43 15.37
CA ASP A 96 -5.63 3.09 16.18
C ASP A 96 -6.19 4.28 16.98
N THR A 97 -6.99 5.13 16.33
CA THR A 97 -7.67 6.28 16.97
C THR A 97 -8.53 5.85 18.17
N GLN A 98 -9.27 4.75 18.04
CA GLN A 98 -10.12 4.20 19.10
C GLN A 98 -9.29 3.66 20.29
N VAL A 99 -8.17 3.01 20.01
CA VAL A 99 -7.30 2.43 21.05
C VAL A 99 -6.62 3.53 21.87
N TYR A 100 -6.20 4.63 21.24
CA TYR A 100 -5.56 5.77 21.92
C TYR A 100 -6.53 6.85 22.40
N GLY A 101 -7.83 6.71 22.11
CA GLY A 101 -8.86 7.70 22.50
C GLY A 101 -8.67 9.07 21.84
N TYR A 102 -8.02 9.15 20.69
CA TYR A 102 -7.81 10.43 20.01
C TYR A 102 -9.10 10.94 19.37
N SER A 103 -9.28 12.27 19.32
CA SER A 103 -10.42 12.91 18.64
C SER A 103 -10.34 12.86 17.12
N SER A 104 -9.18 12.52 16.53
CA SER A 104 -8.99 12.48 15.09
C SER A 104 -7.87 11.51 14.66
N PRO A 105 -8.02 10.80 13.51
CA PRO A 105 -6.97 9.96 12.93
C PRO A 105 -5.70 10.71 12.54
N LEU A 106 -5.81 12.01 12.26
CA LEU A 106 -4.66 12.85 11.94
C LEU A 106 -3.74 13.07 13.15
N LYS A 107 -4.28 12.93 14.37
CA LYS A 107 -3.46 13.02 15.59
C LYS A 107 -2.59 11.79 15.76
N SER A 108 -3.10 10.60 15.43
CA SER A 108 -2.31 9.36 15.39
C SER A 108 -1.14 9.47 14.40
N LEU A 109 -1.38 9.99 13.19
CA LEU A 109 -0.33 10.21 12.20
C LEU A 109 0.69 11.26 12.69
N LYS A 110 0.22 12.35 13.31
CA LYS A 110 1.10 13.38 13.87
C LYS A 110 2.03 12.80 14.91
N GLU A 111 1.49 12.05 15.86
CA GLU A 111 2.24 11.44 16.96
C GLU A 111 3.19 10.33 16.47
N LEU A 112 2.83 9.60 15.41
CA LEU A 112 3.73 8.67 14.73
C LEU A 112 4.96 9.40 14.13
N ILE A 113 4.76 10.62 13.61
CA ILE A 113 5.82 11.43 13.00
C ILE A 113 6.61 12.22 14.05
N SER A 114 5.97 12.74 15.09
CA SER A 114 6.61 13.54 16.14
C SER A 114 7.27 12.70 17.24
N GLY A 115 6.87 11.42 17.40
CA GLY A 115 7.36 10.57 18.49
C GLY A 115 6.99 11.06 19.90
N SER A 116 6.08 12.03 19.98
CA SER A 116 5.62 12.72 21.19
C SER A 116 4.17 13.10 21.06
#